data_AF-A0A9R1RR58-F1
#
_entry.id   AF-A0A9R1RR58-F1
#
_cell.length_a   1.000
_cell.length_b   1.000
_cell.length_c   1.000
_cell.angle_alpha   90.00
_cell.angle_beta   90.00
_cell.angle_gamma   90.00
#
_symmetry.space_group_name_H-M   'P 1'
#
loop_
_entity.id
_entity.type
_entity.pdbx_description
1 polymer ?
#
loop_
_entity_poly.entity_id
_entity_poly.type
_entity_poly.pdbx_seq_one_letter_code
_entity_poly.pdbx_strand_id
1 'polypeptide(L)'
;MARSNPGLLLGLLLLRLNWCLAVDGGGAEEGGGVFPVVVSTWPFREAVRAAWDVVKTGGAGGSAVDAVVAGCSACEELRCDGTVGPGGSPDEKGETTLDALIMNGKTMEIGAVAAMRYVKDAIMAAKLVMEHTGHTLLVGEKATSFAISMGLAGPTNLSSPESIEKWSNWRQNNCQPNFWKNVAPAGNCGPYHPINIPKDPVKSAVWENQGITCQEWLQNDNLLEPTSSHFNSVNRHNHDTISMAVIDKMGHVAVGTSTNGATFKIPGR
;
A
#
# COMPACT_ATOMS: atom_id res chain seq x y z
N MET A 1 -60.75 -16.14 40.17
CA MET A 1 -62.02 -15.67 39.57
C MET A 1 -62.78 -14.88 40.63
N ALA A 2 -62.57 -13.56 40.67
CA ALA A 2 -63.43 -12.56 41.29
C ALA A 2 -62.84 -11.19 40.90
N ARG A 3 -63.60 -10.42 40.12
CA ARG A 3 -63.29 -9.05 39.68
C ARG A 3 -64.13 -8.09 40.53
N SER A 4 -63.55 -6.96 40.92
CA SER A 4 -64.25 -5.66 40.97
C SER A 4 -63.24 -4.50 41.01
N ASN A 5 -63.25 -3.73 39.91
CA ASN A 5 -62.62 -2.43 39.62
C ASN A 5 -63.45 -1.29 40.29
N PRO A 6 -63.26 0.03 40.05
CA PRO A 6 -62.09 0.87 39.69
C PRO A 6 -61.98 2.12 40.61
N GLY A 7 -60.92 2.95 40.48
CA GLY A 7 -60.83 4.21 41.23
C GLY A 7 -59.62 5.07 40.89
N LEU A 8 -59.78 5.89 39.85
CA LEU A 8 -59.00 7.07 39.46
C LEU A 8 -58.36 7.83 40.65
N LEU A 9 -57.05 8.11 40.61
CA LEU A 9 -56.57 9.46 40.92
C LEU A 9 -55.21 9.75 40.27
N LEU A 10 -55.27 10.82 39.47
CA LEU A 10 -54.23 11.52 38.75
C LEU A 10 -53.20 12.13 39.73
N GLY A 11 -51.91 12.08 39.40
CA GLY A 11 -50.88 12.79 40.15
C GLY A 11 -49.54 12.84 39.40
N LEU A 12 -49.43 13.80 38.47
CA LEU A 12 -48.16 14.20 37.87
C LEU A 12 -47.15 14.58 38.97
N LEU A 13 -45.94 14.02 38.94
CA LEU A 13 -44.75 14.72 39.43
C LEU A 13 -43.51 14.32 38.61
N LEU A 14 -43.37 15.03 37.49
CA LEU A 14 -42.16 15.55 36.86
C LEU A 14 -40.81 14.81 37.06
N LEU A 15 -40.27 14.41 35.91
CA LEU A 15 -38.85 14.17 35.61
C LEU A 15 -37.90 15.06 36.43
N ARG A 16 -36.88 14.44 37.02
CA ARG A 16 -35.54 15.03 37.13
C ARG A 16 -34.50 14.03 36.65
N LEU A 17 -34.30 13.98 35.33
CA LEU A 17 -32.97 13.67 34.80
C LEU A 17 -32.07 14.83 35.21
N ASN A 18 -31.07 14.56 36.05
CA ASN A 18 -29.99 15.49 36.28
C ASN A 18 -29.13 15.55 35.01
N TRP A 19 -29.43 16.54 34.17
CA TRP A 19 -28.44 17.13 33.28
C TRP A 19 -27.28 17.64 34.13
N CYS A 20 -26.14 16.97 34.05
CA CYS A 20 -24.87 17.59 34.40
C CYS A 20 -24.45 18.46 33.21
N LEU A 21 -24.90 19.71 33.20
CA LEU A 21 -24.33 20.77 32.36
C LEU A 21 -22.93 21.06 32.91
N ALA A 22 -21.92 20.39 32.36
CA ALA A 22 -20.57 20.93 32.36
C ALA A 22 -20.55 22.05 31.32
N VAL A 23 -20.74 23.29 31.79
CA VAL A 23 -20.32 24.48 31.05
C VAL A 23 -18.81 24.57 31.24
N ASP A 24 -18.05 23.94 30.34
CA ASP A 24 -16.69 24.40 30.09
C ASP A 24 -16.80 25.62 29.17
N GLY A 25 -16.53 26.78 29.77
CA GLY A 25 -16.44 28.04 29.08
C GLY A 25 -15.16 28.11 28.25
N GLY A 26 -15.29 28.71 27.07
CA GLY A 26 -14.16 28.98 26.17
C GLY A 26 -14.09 28.01 25.00
N GLY A 27 -15.15 27.99 24.19
CA GLY A 27 -15.04 27.53 22.81
C GLY A 27 -14.05 28.42 22.08
N ALA A 28 -12.78 28.00 22.04
CA ALA A 28 -11.89 28.43 20.98
C ALA A 28 -12.56 27.96 19.69
N GLU A 29 -12.97 28.91 18.85
CA GLU A 29 -12.95 28.64 17.41
C GLU A 29 -11.49 28.37 17.05
N GLU A 30 -11.07 27.12 17.20
CA GLU A 30 -9.92 26.64 16.45
C GLU A 30 -10.29 26.85 14.99
N GLY A 31 -9.51 27.66 14.28
CA GLY A 31 -9.64 27.86 12.85
C GLY A 31 -9.49 26.52 12.14
N GLY A 32 -10.58 25.77 12.05
CA GLY A 32 -10.63 24.43 11.48
C GLY A 32 -10.25 24.51 10.02
N GLY A 33 -9.26 23.72 9.62
CA GLY A 33 -8.89 23.57 8.22
C GLY A 33 -10.12 23.28 7.35
N VAL A 34 -10.09 23.72 6.09
CA VAL A 34 -11.16 23.46 5.12
C VAL A 34 -11.12 21.97 4.74
N PHE A 35 -11.81 21.13 5.52
CA PHE A 35 -11.98 19.70 5.24
C PHE A 35 -13.30 19.42 4.53
N PRO A 36 -13.37 18.40 3.66
CA PRO A 36 -12.37 17.36 3.44
C PRO A 36 -11.22 17.78 2.51
N VAL A 37 -10.11 17.04 2.58
CA VAL A 37 -8.93 17.22 1.72
C VAL A 37 -8.53 15.87 1.11
N VAL A 38 -8.21 15.86 -0.17
CA VAL A 38 -7.67 14.69 -0.90
C VAL A 38 -6.38 15.11 -1.58
N VAL A 39 -5.29 14.37 -1.32
CA VAL A 39 -3.97 14.61 -1.91
C VAL A 39 -3.49 13.33 -2.56
N SER A 40 -2.99 13.40 -3.80
CA SER A 40 -2.35 12.29 -4.50
C SER A 40 -0.93 12.66 -4.93
N THR A 41 -0.08 11.64 -5.11
CA THR A 41 1.32 11.82 -5.55
C THR A 41 1.44 12.45 -6.94
N TRP A 42 0.53 12.10 -7.86
CA TRP A 42 0.54 12.51 -9.27
C TRP A 42 -0.81 13.11 -9.68
N PRO A 43 -0.91 13.80 -10.83
CA PRO A 43 -2.15 14.43 -11.29
C PRO A 43 -3.16 13.40 -11.87
N PHE A 44 -3.41 12.32 -11.14
CA PHE A 44 -4.40 11.29 -11.46
C PHE A 44 -5.81 11.79 -11.13
N ARG A 45 -6.32 12.69 -11.99
CA ARG A 45 -7.58 13.41 -11.77
C ARG A 45 -8.78 12.50 -11.51
N GLU A 46 -8.87 11.37 -12.21
CA GLU A 46 -9.95 10.40 -12.01
C GLU A 46 -9.88 9.72 -10.64
N ALA A 47 -8.66 9.36 -10.19
CA ALA A 47 -8.44 8.81 -8.86
C ALA A 47 -8.81 9.82 -7.76
N VAL A 48 -8.35 11.07 -7.90
CA VAL A 48 -8.70 12.15 -6.96
C VAL A 48 -10.20 12.40 -6.95
N ARG A 49 -10.86 12.38 -8.12
CA ARG A 49 -12.32 12.57 -8.22
C ARG A 49 -13.07 11.43 -7.53
N ALA A 50 -12.67 10.18 -7.75
CA ALA A 50 -13.30 9.02 -7.10
C ALA A 50 -13.21 9.11 -5.56
N ALA A 51 -12.03 9.45 -5.03
CA ALA A 51 -11.86 9.67 -3.60
C ALA A 51 -12.66 10.87 -3.08
N TRP A 52 -12.67 11.97 -3.82
CA TRP A 52 -13.46 13.16 -3.49
C TRP A 52 -14.95 12.85 -3.42
N ASP A 53 -15.46 12.08 -4.38
CA ASP A 53 -16.87 11.71 -4.46
C ASP A 53 -17.33 10.89 -3.25
N VAL A 54 -16.45 10.06 -2.69
CA VAL A 54 -16.71 9.35 -1.43
C VAL A 54 -16.66 10.31 -0.25
N VAL A 55 -15.53 11.01 -0.04
CA VAL A 55 -15.32 11.82 1.18
C VAL A 55 -16.25 13.03 1.28
N LYS A 56 -16.72 13.59 0.15
CA LYS A 56 -17.61 14.76 0.14
C LYS A 56 -19.00 14.45 0.68
N THR A 57 -19.47 13.22 0.56
CA THR A 57 -20.82 12.84 1.03
C THR A 57 -20.89 12.83 2.55
N GLY A 58 -19.83 12.41 3.23
CA GLY A 58 -19.67 12.45 4.69
C GLY A 58 -20.61 11.50 5.45
N GLY A 59 -20.27 11.19 6.71
CA GLY A 59 -21.09 10.33 7.56
C GLY A 59 -21.17 8.89 7.04
N ALA A 60 -22.40 8.36 6.89
CA ALA A 60 -22.66 7.00 6.40
C ALA A 60 -22.25 6.76 4.92
N GLY A 61 -21.86 7.81 4.18
CA GLY A 61 -21.50 7.76 2.76
C GLY A 61 -20.03 7.44 2.44
N GLY A 62 -19.17 7.27 3.46
CA GLY A 62 -17.80 6.78 3.30
C GLY A 62 -16.78 7.44 4.21
N SER A 63 -15.92 6.63 4.83
CA SER A 63 -14.82 7.07 5.69
C SER A 63 -13.62 7.59 4.87
N ALA A 64 -12.64 8.22 5.54
CA ALA A 64 -11.35 8.54 4.91
C ALA A 64 -10.69 7.29 4.28
N VAL A 65 -10.83 6.12 4.92
CA VAL A 65 -10.35 4.83 4.41
C VAL A 65 -11.07 4.45 3.11
N ASP A 66 -12.41 4.57 3.07
CA ASP A 66 -13.19 4.24 1.87
C ASP A 66 -12.86 5.18 0.70
N ALA A 67 -12.58 6.45 1.00
CA ALA A 67 -12.15 7.42 -0.01
C ALA A 67 -10.78 7.08 -0.59
N VAL A 68 -9.81 6.70 0.25
CA VAL A 68 -8.51 6.18 -0.21
C VAL A 68 -8.70 4.96 -1.11
N VAL A 69 -9.53 4.00 -0.69
CA VAL A 69 -9.80 2.77 -1.45
C VAL A 69 -10.41 3.12 -2.79
N ALA A 70 -11.41 3.99 -2.85
CA ALA A 70 -12.04 4.41 -4.09
C ALA A 70 -11.05 5.10 -5.04
N GLY A 71 -10.20 5.98 -4.53
CA GLY A 71 -9.20 6.67 -5.34
C GLY A 71 -8.14 5.73 -5.91
N CYS A 72 -7.54 4.89 -5.05
CA CYS A 72 -6.55 3.90 -5.50
C CYS A 72 -7.16 2.86 -6.45
N SER A 73 -8.36 2.36 -6.17
CA SER A 73 -9.04 1.36 -7.03
C SER A 73 -9.38 1.94 -8.40
N ALA A 74 -9.83 3.21 -8.47
CA ALA A 74 -10.04 3.89 -9.74
C ALA A 74 -8.75 3.95 -10.56
N CYS A 75 -7.60 4.11 -9.91
CA CYS A 75 -6.31 4.14 -10.59
C CYS A 75 -5.82 2.77 -11.03
N GLU A 76 -6.05 1.73 -10.22
CA GLU A 76 -5.81 0.34 -10.58
C GLU A 76 -6.63 -0.06 -11.82
N GLU A 77 -7.92 0.29 -11.86
CA GLU A 77 -8.80 -0.03 -12.98
C GLU A 77 -8.46 0.75 -14.25
N LEU A 78 -8.30 2.08 -14.14
CA LEU A 78 -8.01 2.95 -15.28
C LEU A 78 -6.57 2.84 -15.78
N ARG A 79 -5.72 2.11 -15.05
CA ARG A 79 -4.28 2.03 -15.27
C ARG A 79 -3.72 3.44 -15.43
N CYS A 80 -3.82 4.31 -14.41
CA CYS A 80 -3.34 5.69 -14.53
C CYS A 80 -1.92 5.68 -15.11
N ASP A 81 -1.73 6.35 -16.26
CA ASP A 81 -0.49 6.39 -17.08
C ASP A 81 0.12 5.03 -17.50
N GLY A 82 -0.59 3.93 -17.27
CA GLY A 82 -0.18 2.58 -17.61
C GLY A 82 0.75 1.91 -16.59
N THR A 83 0.94 2.48 -15.39
CA THR A 83 1.94 1.99 -14.43
C THR A 83 1.39 1.48 -13.08
N VAL A 84 0.09 1.61 -12.85
CA VAL A 84 -0.61 1.10 -11.66
C VAL A 84 -1.70 0.12 -12.10
N GLY A 85 -1.88 -0.99 -11.36
CA GLY A 85 -2.91 -1.99 -11.66
C GLY A 85 -2.47 -3.07 -12.66
N PRO A 86 -3.39 -3.85 -13.24
CA PRO A 86 -3.03 -4.89 -14.19
C PRO A 86 -2.39 -4.30 -15.45
N GLY A 87 -1.42 -5.02 -16.01
CA GLY A 87 -0.80 -4.70 -17.31
C GLY A 87 0.24 -3.59 -17.25
N GLY A 88 0.73 -3.23 -16.06
CA GLY A 88 1.71 -2.16 -15.90
C GLY A 88 3.15 -2.61 -16.12
N SER A 89 3.91 -2.67 -15.03
CA SER A 89 5.34 -2.98 -15.00
C SER A 89 5.56 -4.48 -14.74
N PRO A 90 5.87 -5.31 -15.76
CA PRO A 90 6.17 -6.72 -15.55
C PRO A 90 7.55 -6.90 -14.90
N ASP A 91 7.74 -7.98 -14.15
CA ASP A 91 9.03 -8.41 -13.64
C ASP A 91 9.93 -9.00 -14.76
N GLU A 92 11.16 -9.40 -14.42
CA GLU A 92 12.08 -10.02 -15.39
C GLU A 92 11.58 -11.36 -15.98
N LYS A 93 10.54 -11.98 -15.39
CA LYS A 93 9.88 -13.18 -15.92
C LYS A 93 8.64 -12.86 -16.77
N GLY A 94 8.31 -11.57 -16.93
CA GLY A 94 7.18 -11.11 -17.72
C GLY A 94 5.87 -11.10 -16.96
N GLU A 95 5.91 -11.23 -15.63
CA GLU A 95 4.73 -11.28 -14.80
C GLU A 95 4.46 -9.95 -14.09
N THR A 96 3.20 -9.54 -14.07
CA THR A 96 2.75 -8.39 -13.31
C THR A 96 2.30 -8.84 -11.92
N THR A 97 2.92 -8.27 -10.89
CA THR A 97 2.50 -8.38 -9.49
C THR A 97 2.08 -7.01 -8.96
N LEU A 98 1.26 -7.02 -7.91
CA LEU A 98 0.77 -5.80 -7.26
C LEU A 98 1.14 -5.77 -5.78
N ASP A 99 1.53 -4.58 -5.34
CA ASP A 99 1.76 -4.24 -3.93
C ASP A 99 0.80 -3.13 -3.55
N ALA A 100 0.17 -3.24 -2.39
CA ALA A 100 -0.69 -2.19 -1.86
C ALA A 100 -0.66 -2.16 -0.34
N LEU A 101 -0.86 -0.96 0.21
CA LEU A 101 -1.00 -0.75 1.66
C LEU A 101 -2.07 0.28 1.94
N ILE A 102 -2.73 0.15 3.08
CA ILE A 102 -3.67 1.13 3.59
C ILE A 102 -3.51 1.27 5.11
N MET A 103 -3.69 2.49 5.60
CA MET A 103 -3.66 2.79 7.03
C MET A 103 -4.83 3.69 7.41
N ASN A 104 -5.51 3.30 8.49
CA ASN A 104 -6.50 4.13 9.16
C ASN A 104 -5.84 4.94 10.27
N GLY A 105 -5.71 6.25 10.10
CA GLY A 105 -5.05 7.14 11.06
C GLY A 105 -5.80 7.32 12.38
N LYS A 106 -7.09 6.92 12.45
CA LYS A 106 -7.87 6.96 13.68
C LYS A 106 -7.62 5.74 14.57
N THR A 107 -7.63 4.55 13.98
CA THR A 107 -7.46 3.28 14.71
C THR A 107 -6.02 2.81 14.74
N MET A 108 -5.15 3.39 13.91
CA MET A 108 -3.78 2.95 13.66
C MET A 108 -3.67 1.56 13.05
N GLU A 109 -4.78 1.01 12.54
CA GLU A 109 -4.79 -0.27 11.84
C GLU A 109 -4.19 -0.11 10.45
N ILE A 110 -3.49 -1.15 10.01
CA ILE A 110 -2.77 -1.21 8.74
C ILE A 110 -3.03 -2.57 8.12
N GLY A 111 -3.26 -2.60 6.81
CA GLY A 111 -3.25 -3.81 6.02
C GLY A 111 -2.49 -3.61 4.72
N ALA A 112 -1.84 -4.66 4.27
CA ALA A 112 -0.99 -4.63 3.10
C ALA A 112 -0.92 -6.00 2.40
N VAL A 113 -0.68 -5.93 1.10
CA VAL A 113 -0.34 -7.07 0.25
C VAL A 113 0.93 -6.75 -0.54
N ALA A 114 1.79 -7.74 -0.76
CA ALA A 114 2.98 -7.58 -1.60
C ALA A 114 3.20 -8.79 -2.51
N ALA A 115 3.82 -8.57 -3.66
CA ALA A 115 4.01 -9.54 -4.73
C ALA A 115 2.70 -10.30 -5.07
N MET A 116 1.54 -9.66 -4.92
CA MET A 116 0.25 -10.32 -5.09
C MET A 116 0.01 -10.59 -6.56
N ARG A 117 -0.34 -11.84 -6.86
CA ARG A 117 -0.62 -12.32 -8.22
C ARG A 117 -2.13 -12.41 -8.42
N TYR A 118 -2.57 -12.37 -9.68
CA TYR A 118 -3.90 -12.79 -10.12
C TYR A 118 -5.15 -12.07 -9.59
N VAL A 119 -5.01 -11.05 -8.75
CA VAL A 119 -6.11 -10.21 -8.25
C VAL A 119 -5.77 -8.76 -8.59
N LYS A 120 -6.67 -8.07 -9.28
CA LYS A 120 -6.44 -6.70 -9.77
C LYS A 120 -6.65 -5.63 -8.69
N ASP A 121 -7.52 -5.91 -7.72
CA ASP A 121 -7.98 -4.95 -6.71
C ASP A 121 -7.04 -4.98 -5.47
N ALA A 122 -5.80 -4.50 -5.65
CA ALA A 122 -4.76 -4.65 -4.63
C ALA A 122 -5.03 -3.81 -3.38
N ILE A 123 -5.48 -2.56 -3.53
CA ILE A 123 -5.84 -1.72 -2.37
C ILE A 123 -7.04 -2.28 -1.61
N MET A 124 -8.00 -2.91 -2.31
CA MET A 124 -9.11 -3.60 -1.65
C MET A 124 -8.62 -4.82 -0.87
N ALA A 125 -7.69 -5.60 -1.44
CA ALA A 125 -7.07 -6.72 -0.72
C ALA A 125 -6.33 -6.24 0.55
N ALA A 126 -5.60 -5.13 0.46
CA ALA A 126 -4.94 -4.50 1.62
C ALA A 126 -5.96 -4.07 2.70
N LYS A 127 -7.09 -3.47 2.31
CA LYS A 127 -8.19 -3.16 3.24
C LYS A 127 -8.73 -4.41 3.93
N LEU A 128 -8.94 -5.49 3.17
CA LEU A 128 -9.43 -6.76 3.72
C LEU A 128 -8.43 -7.39 4.71
N VAL A 129 -7.12 -7.27 4.47
CA VAL A 129 -6.09 -7.68 5.45
C VAL A 129 -6.25 -6.90 6.76
N MET A 130 -6.43 -5.57 6.67
CA MET A 130 -6.63 -4.69 7.82
C MET A 130 -7.89 -5.05 8.62
N GLU A 131 -9.01 -5.33 7.94
CA GLU A 131 -10.32 -5.52 8.56
C GLU A 131 -10.59 -6.95 9.04
N HIS A 132 -9.91 -7.95 8.47
CA HIS A 132 -10.26 -9.36 8.67
C HIS A 132 -9.09 -10.24 9.15
N THR A 133 -7.97 -9.66 9.54
CA THR A 133 -6.85 -10.40 10.11
C THR A 133 -6.21 -9.65 11.27
N GLY A 134 -5.47 -10.38 12.13
CA GLY A 134 -4.56 -9.78 13.11
C GLY A 134 -3.17 -9.50 12.55
N HIS A 135 -2.99 -9.58 11.22
CA HIS A 135 -1.71 -9.42 10.54
C HIS A 135 -1.69 -8.11 9.74
N THR A 136 -0.50 -7.58 9.51
CA THR A 136 -0.34 -6.34 8.73
C THR A 136 -0.07 -6.60 7.25
N LEU A 137 0.64 -7.68 6.91
CA LEU A 137 1.13 -7.94 5.55
C LEU A 137 0.96 -9.40 5.16
N LEU A 138 0.34 -9.65 4.01
CA LEU A 138 0.34 -10.94 3.33
C LEU A 138 1.07 -10.82 1.99
N VAL A 139 1.73 -11.89 1.54
CA VAL A 139 2.56 -11.83 0.33
C VAL A 139 2.31 -12.97 -0.66
N GLY A 140 2.63 -12.72 -1.93
CA GLY A 140 2.66 -13.72 -2.99
C GLY A 140 1.29 -14.36 -3.26
N GLU A 141 1.31 -15.63 -3.65
CA GLU A 141 0.10 -16.41 -3.91
C GLU A 141 -0.79 -16.63 -2.68
N LYS A 142 -0.23 -16.50 -1.47
CA LYS A 142 -1.02 -16.60 -0.23
C LYS A 142 -1.85 -15.33 0.00
N ALA A 143 -1.34 -14.16 -0.37
CA ALA A 143 -2.15 -12.94 -0.45
C ALA A 143 -3.30 -13.11 -1.46
N THR A 144 -3.02 -13.66 -2.65
CA THR A 144 -4.03 -13.97 -3.67
C THR A 144 -5.12 -14.90 -3.14
N SER A 145 -4.72 -16.00 -2.49
CA SER A 145 -5.65 -16.99 -1.94
C SER A 145 -6.56 -16.37 -0.88
N PHE A 146 -5.98 -15.53 -0.02
CA PHE A 146 -6.73 -14.76 0.98
C PHE A 146 -7.73 -13.80 0.31
N ALA A 147 -7.27 -12.96 -0.62
CA ALA A 147 -8.09 -11.98 -1.32
C ALA A 147 -9.32 -12.63 -2.00
N ILE A 148 -9.12 -13.74 -2.71
CA ILE A 148 -10.21 -14.50 -3.35
C ILE A 148 -11.15 -15.09 -2.30
N SER A 149 -10.63 -15.63 -1.19
CA SER A 149 -11.46 -16.17 -0.12
C SER A 149 -12.33 -15.11 0.57
N MET A 150 -11.91 -13.84 0.53
CA MET A 150 -12.67 -12.69 1.02
C MET A 150 -13.66 -12.12 -0.01
N GLY A 151 -13.75 -12.72 -1.21
CA GLY A 151 -14.73 -12.36 -2.23
C GLY A 151 -14.21 -11.49 -3.38
N LEU A 152 -12.90 -11.21 -3.45
CA LEU A 152 -12.33 -10.52 -4.61
C LEU A 152 -12.26 -11.45 -5.83
N ALA A 153 -12.38 -10.87 -7.03
CA ALA A 153 -12.38 -11.63 -8.27
C ALA A 153 -10.97 -12.17 -8.60
N GLY A 154 -10.90 -13.42 -9.02
CA GLY A 154 -9.67 -14.08 -9.46
C GLY A 154 -9.78 -15.60 -9.45
N PRO A 155 -8.72 -16.32 -9.86
CA PRO A 155 -7.47 -15.79 -10.41
C PRO A 155 -7.64 -15.29 -11.86
N THR A 156 -7.08 -14.12 -12.18
CA THR A 156 -7.10 -13.52 -13.52
C THR A 156 -5.67 -13.19 -13.96
N ASN A 157 -5.34 -13.38 -15.24
CA ASN A 157 -4.04 -12.94 -15.75
C ASN A 157 -3.93 -11.41 -15.68
N LEU A 158 -2.94 -10.90 -14.95
CA LEU A 158 -2.72 -9.46 -14.81
C LEU A 158 -1.88 -8.87 -15.95
N SER A 159 -1.30 -9.68 -16.85
CA SER A 159 -0.52 -9.16 -17.98
C SER A 159 -1.42 -8.57 -19.06
N SER A 160 -0.92 -7.54 -19.76
CA SER A 160 -1.57 -6.94 -20.93
C SER A 160 -0.72 -7.15 -22.18
N PRO A 161 -1.25 -6.94 -23.39
CA PRO A 161 -0.45 -6.96 -24.61
C PRO A 161 0.76 -6.02 -24.53
N GLU A 162 0.58 -4.82 -23.94
CA GLU A 162 1.66 -3.85 -23.78
C GLU A 162 2.74 -4.32 -22.81
N SER A 163 2.37 -4.96 -21.68
CA SER A 163 3.37 -5.46 -20.72
C SER A 163 4.16 -6.64 -21.30
N ILE A 164 3.50 -7.52 -22.06
CA ILE A 164 4.14 -8.64 -22.76
C ILE A 164 5.11 -8.13 -23.82
N GLU A 165 4.71 -7.14 -24.63
CA GLU A 165 5.58 -6.52 -25.64
C GLU A 165 6.78 -5.83 -25.00
N LYS A 166 6.55 -5.05 -23.93
CA LYS A 166 7.60 -4.37 -23.15
C LYS A 166 8.65 -5.36 -22.64
N TRP A 167 8.22 -6.48 -22.06
CA TRP A 167 9.10 -7.54 -21.59
C TRP A 167 9.82 -8.27 -22.74
N SER A 168 9.13 -8.59 -23.82
CA SER A 168 9.72 -9.24 -25.00
C SER A 168 10.85 -8.39 -25.60
N ASN A 169 10.61 -7.09 -25.77
CA ASN A 169 11.60 -6.15 -26.30
C ASN A 169 12.82 -6.04 -25.36
N TRP A 170 12.62 -5.98 -24.05
CA TRP A 170 13.72 -5.97 -23.09
C TRP A 170 14.54 -7.27 -23.10
N ARG A 171 13.88 -8.42 -23.22
CA ARG A 171 14.55 -9.72 -23.33
C ARG A 171 15.38 -9.85 -24.61
N GLN A 172 14.86 -9.33 -25.73
CA GLN A 172 15.62 -9.26 -26.99
C GLN A 172 16.83 -8.33 -26.89
N ASN A 173 16.75 -7.31 -26.03
CA ASN A 173 17.86 -6.41 -25.70
C ASN A 173 18.73 -6.92 -24.54
N ASN A 174 18.97 -8.23 -24.49
CA ASN A 174 19.87 -8.89 -23.53
C ASN A 174 19.50 -8.66 -22.06
N CYS A 175 18.22 -8.41 -21.76
CA CYS A 175 17.73 -8.16 -20.41
C CYS A 175 18.43 -6.96 -19.74
N GLN A 176 18.59 -5.84 -20.47
CA GLN A 176 19.22 -4.62 -19.99
C GLN A 176 18.35 -3.38 -20.21
N PRO A 177 18.38 -2.39 -19.30
CA PRO A 177 19.04 -2.44 -17.98
C PRO A 177 18.30 -3.39 -17.02
N ASN A 178 19.00 -3.92 -16.01
CA ASN A 178 18.41 -4.76 -14.97
C ASN A 178 18.89 -4.40 -13.55
N PHE A 179 18.31 -5.03 -12.54
CA PHE A 179 18.59 -4.75 -11.13
C PHE A 179 19.69 -5.63 -10.51
N TRP A 180 20.25 -6.57 -11.26
CA TRP A 180 21.29 -7.45 -10.75
C TRP A 180 22.64 -6.74 -10.65
N LYS A 181 23.41 -7.07 -9.61
CA LYS A 181 24.75 -6.51 -9.37
C LYS A 181 25.70 -7.62 -8.97
N ASN A 182 26.96 -7.52 -9.38
CA ASN A 182 28.02 -8.49 -9.04
C ASN A 182 27.67 -9.94 -9.44
N VAL A 183 27.02 -10.12 -10.59
CA VAL A 183 26.64 -11.43 -11.13
C VAL A 183 27.17 -11.62 -12.55
N ALA A 184 27.33 -12.87 -12.96
CA ALA A 184 27.58 -13.29 -14.33
C ALA A 184 26.33 -14.00 -14.88
N PRO A 185 25.91 -13.71 -16.13
CA PRO A 185 26.48 -12.70 -17.02
C PRO A 185 26.04 -11.27 -16.63
N ALA A 186 26.94 -10.29 -16.67
CA ALA A 186 26.63 -8.89 -16.28
C ALA A 186 25.88 -8.10 -17.38
N GLY A 187 26.02 -8.50 -18.65
CA GLY A 187 25.46 -7.80 -19.81
C GLY A 187 24.52 -8.66 -20.66
N ASN A 188 23.99 -9.75 -20.09
CA ASN A 188 23.06 -10.64 -20.79
C ASN A 188 21.96 -11.11 -19.84
N CYS A 189 20.95 -11.77 -20.39
CA CYS A 189 19.96 -12.48 -19.63
C CYS A 189 20.61 -13.60 -18.80
N GLY A 190 20.07 -13.84 -17.60
CA GLY A 190 20.51 -14.92 -16.73
C GLY A 190 20.25 -16.34 -17.30
N PRO A 191 20.48 -17.38 -16.50
CA PRO A 191 20.57 -17.36 -15.04
C PRO A 191 21.79 -16.60 -14.53
N TYR A 192 21.56 -15.77 -13.52
CA TYR A 192 22.58 -14.97 -12.88
C TYR A 192 23.23 -15.75 -11.74
N HIS A 193 24.56 -15.78 -11.72
CA HIS A 193 25.34 -16.39 -10.65
C HIS A 193 26.27 -15.34 -10.03
N PRO A 194 26.46 -15.33 -8.70
CA PRO A 194 27.31 -14.34 -8.08
C PRO A 194 28.77 -14.50 -8.54
N ILE A 195 29.42 -13.39 -8.82
CA ILE A 195 30.86 -13.34 -9.08
C ILE A 195 31.58 -13.11 -7.75
N ASN A 196 32.73 -13.75 -7.54
CA ASN A 196 33.55 -13.57 -6.33
C ASN A 196 32.81 -13.87 -5.02
N ILE A 197 32.08 -14.98 -4.93
CA ILE A 197 31.61 -15.47 -3.63
C ILE A 197 32.87 -15.81 -2.81
N PRO A 198 33.20 -15.09 -1.72
CA PRO A 198 34.27 -15.52 -0.85
C PRO A 198 33.90 -16.91 -0.35
N LYS A 199 34.85 -17.85 -0.33
CA LYS A 199 34.56 -19.24 0.13
C LYS A 199 33.97 -19.28 1.54
N ASP A 200 34.14 -18.21 2.32
CA ASP A 200 33.43 -17.98 3.57
C ASP A 200 33.39 -16.48 3.92
N PRO A 201 32.33 -15.71 3.57
CA PRO A 201 32.27 -14.29 3.86
C PRO A 201 32.02 -13.98 5.35
N VAL A 202 31.66 -14.99 6.15
CA VAL A 202 31.35 -14.83 7.58
C VAL A 202 32.41 -15.49 8.46
N LYS A 203 33.00 -16.64 8.08
CA LYS A 203 34.02 -17.25 8.95
C LYS A 203 35.39 -16.57 8.93
N SER A 204 35.79 -15.94 7.82
CA SER A 204 37.10 -15.28 7.77
C SER A 204 37.18 -14.02 8.65
N ALA A 205 36.03 -13.47 9.07
CA ALA A 205 35.96 -12.28 9.91
C ALA A 205 35.56 -12.56 11.37
N VAL A 206 34.93 -13.71 11.65
CA VAL A 206 34.35 -14.00 12.97
C VAL A 206 35.24 -14.90 13.85
N TRP A 207 36.21 -15.65 13.31
CA TRP A 207 36.99 -16.61 14.11
C TRP A 207 38.51 -16.44 14.16
N GLU A 208 39.09 -15.35 13.66
CA GLU A 208 40.55 -15.14 13.79
C GLU A 208 41.01 -13.95 14.62
N ASN A 209 40.14 -13.06 15.09
CA ASN A 209 40.57 -11.97 15.97
C ASN A 209 39.87 -11.99 17.33
N GLN A 210 40.59 -12.58 18.30
CA GLN A 210 40.34 -12.33 19.71
C GLN A 210 40.44 -10.81 19.99
N GLY A 211 39.31 -10.13 20.11
CA GLY A 211 39.25 -8.85 20.86
C GLY A 211 38.91 -7.56 20.11
N ILE A 212 38.32 -7.59 18.92
CA ILE A 212 37.85 -6.35 18.27
C ILE A 212 36.42 -6.02 18.74
N THR A 213 36.25 -4.86 19.37
CA THR A 213 34.92 -4.35 19.78
C THR A 213 34.22 -3.68 18.59
N CYS A 214 32.88 -3.64 18.61
CA CYS A 214 32.04 -3.16 17.50
C CYS A 214 32.34 -1.72 17.01
N GLN A 215 33.17 -0.94 17.72
CA GLN A 215 33.55 0.42 17.33
C GLN A 215 34.66 0.49 16.26
N GLU A 216 35.50 -0.55 16.13
CA GLU A 216 36.64 -0.52 15.17
C GLU A 216 36.26 -0.98 13.76
N TRP A 217 35.11 -1.67 13.60
CA TRP A 217 34.60 -2.13 12.31
C TRP A 217 34.15 -0.98 11.39
N LEU A 218 33.82 0.19 11.95
CA LEU A 218 33.30 1.33 11.20
C LEU A 218 34.38 2.13 10.44
N GLN A 219 35.66 1.87 10.66
CA GLN A 219 36.74 2.70 10.12
C GLN A 219 37.41 2.15 8.85
N ASN A 220 37.19 0.88 8.48
CA ASN A 220 38.03 0.22 7.46
C ASN A 220 37.32 -0.35 6.22
N ASP A 221 36.03 -0.09 6.01
CA ASP A 221 35.36 -0.54 4.78
C ASP A 221 35.37 0.54 3.69
N ASN A 222 36.48 0.61 2.95
CA ASN A 222 36.48 1.07 1.56
C ASN A 222 35.94 -0.05 0.64
N LEU A 223 34.80 -0.64 1.00
CA LEU A 223 34.15 -1.68 0.21
C LEU A 223 33.21 -1.04 -0.80
N LEU A 224 33.65 -1.14 -2.06
CA LEU A 224 32.89 -0.93 -3.29
C LEU A 224 32.54 0.53 -3.56
N GLU A 225 33.26 1.12 -4.52
CA GLU A 225 32.77 2.33 -5.18
C GLU A 225 31.33 2.09 -5.64
N PRO A 226 30.43 3.07 -5.43
CA PRO A 226 29.06 2.95 -5.90
C PRO A 226 29.13 2.89 -7.42
N THR A 227 28.90 1.71 -7.99
CA THR A 227 28.63 1.59 -9.41
C THR A 227 27.50 2.55 -9.70
N SER A 228 27.80 3.59 -10.48
CA SER A 228 26.92 4.71 -10.76
C SER A 228 25.54 4.15 -11.03
N SER A 229 24.58 4.47 -10.16
CA SER A 229 23.21 4.04 -10.34
C SER A 229 22.73 4.61 -11.66
N HIS A 230 22.73 3.80 -12.71
CA HIS A 230 22.03 4.04 -13.96
C HIS A 230 20.50 3.95 -13.76
N PHE A 231 20.01 4.35 -12.59
CA PHE A 231 18.59 4.59 -12.39
C PHE A 231 18.30 5.96 -12.98
N ASN A 232 17.55 5.96 -14.09
CA ASN A 232 16.91 7.17 -14.57
C ASN A 232 16.21 7.86 -13.40
N SER A 233 16.41 9.16 -13.25
CA SER A 233 15.71 9.94 -12.24
C SER A 233 14.19 9.70 -12.37
N VAL A 234 13.56 9.33 -11.26
CA VAL A 234 12.09 9.21 -11.18
C VAL A 234 11.51 10.55 -11.59
N ASN A 235 10.66 10.54 -12.60
CA ASN A 235 10.02 11.72 -13.16
C ASN A 235 8.56 11.39 -13.47
N ARG A 236 7.80 12.41 -13.91
CA ARG A 236 6.35 12.34 -14.21
C ARG A 236 5.92 11.27 -15.25
N HIS A 237 6.87 10.56 -15.85
CA HIS A 237 6.64 9.55 -16.89
C HIS A 237 7.20 8.17 -16.51
N ASN A 238 7.79 8.01 -15.32
CA ASN A 238 8.42 6.77 -14.87
C ASN A 238 8.29 6.60 -13.35
N HIS A 239 7.04 6.67 -12.87
CA HIS A 239 6.69 6.55 -11.45
C HIS A 239 5.57 5.52 -11.26
N ASP A 240 5.92 4.29 -10.91
CA ASP A 240 4.96 3.18 -10.99
C ASP A 240 3.98 3.09 -9.81
N THR A 241 3.57 4.22 -9.22
CA THR A 241 2.90 4.23 -7.90
C THR A 241 1.90 5.38 -7.75
N ILE A 242 0.69 5.03 -7.32
CA ILE A 242 -0.24 5.99 -6.72
C ILE A 242 -0.14 5.90 -5.20
N SER A 243 0.02 7.06 -4.55
CA SER A 243 -0.30 7.19 -3.13
C SER A 243 -1.31 8.31 -2.93
N MET A 244 -2.16 8.12 -1.94
CA MET A 244 -3.24 9.03 -1.61
C MET A 244 -3.33 9.22 -0.10
N ALA A 245 -3.56 10.47 0.31
CA ALA A 245 -3.93 10.84 1.66
C ALA A 245 -5.28 11.55 1.63
N VAL A 246 -6.17 11.15 2.52
CA VAL A 246 -7.50 11.75 2.66
C VAL A 246 -7.70 12.19 4.11
N ILE A 247 -8.19 13.42 4.28
CA ILE A 247 -8.70 13.93 5.56
C ILE A 247 -10.19 14.16 5.39
N ASP A 248 -11.01 13.46 6.17
CA ASP A 248 -12.47 13.59 6.12
C ASP A 248 -12.97 14.86 6.84
N LYS A 249 -14.28 15.12 6.76
CA LYS A 249 -14.93 16.28 7.41
C LYS A 249 -14.79 16.29 8.94
N MET A 250 -14.50 15.15 9.55
CA MET A 250 -14.29 15.02 11.00
C MET A 250 -12.80 15.13 11.37
N GLY A 251 -11.93 15.36 10.39
CA GLY A 251 -10.48 15.41 10.60
C GLY A 251 -9.82 14.04 10.71
N HIS A 252 -10.51 12.93 10.45
CA HIS A 252 -9.85 11.63 10.42
C HIS A 252 -9.02 11.49 9.15
N VAL A 253 -7.82 10.95 9.33
CA VAL A 253 -6.86 10.76 8.24
C VAL A 253 -6.82 9.29 7.84
N ALA A 254 -6.73 9.03 6.54
CA ALA A 254 -6.33 7.73 6.01
C ALA A 254 -5.32 7.93 4.88
N VAL A 255 -4.45 6.94 4.71
CA VAL A 255 -3.49 6.92 3.61
C VAL A 255 -3.48 5.56 2.95
N GLY A 256 -3.18 5.52 1.66
CA GLY A 256 -3.01 4.27 0.94
C GLY A 256 -2.15 4.41 -0.30
N THR A 257 -1.57 3.31 -0.71
CA THR A 257 -0.66 3.23 -1.85
C THR A 257 -0.93 1.95 -2.63
N SER A 258 -0.84 2.02 -3.95
CA SER A 258 -0.87 0.85 -4.84
C SER A 258 0.15 1.00 -5.97
N THR A 259 0.81 -0.09 -6.34
CA THR A 259 1.92 -0.09 -7.29
C THR A 259 2.15 -1.45 -7.94
N ASN A 260 2.66 -1.47 -9.17
CA ASN A 260 3.28 -2.67 -9.76
C ASN A 260 4.74 -2.87 -9.32
N GLY A 261 5.34 -1.86 -8.71
CA GLY A 261 6.77 -1.75 -8.57
C GLY A 261 7.46 -1.44 -9.89
N ALA A 262 8.79 -1.52 -9.91
CA ALA A 262 9.58 -1.13 -11.06
C ALA A 262 9.47 -2.13 -12.22
N THR A 263 9.44 -1.61 -13.45
CA THR A 263 9.56 -2.42 -14.67
C THR A 263 10.86 -3.26 -14.65
N PHE A 264 10.75 -4.55 -14.94
CA PHE A 264 11.81 -5.59 -14.93
C PHE A 264 12.46 -5.84 -13.57
N LYS A 265 11.73 -5.55 -12.48
CA LYS A 265 12.15 -5.93 -11.13
C LYS A 265 12.43 -7.43 -11.03
N ILE A 266 13.29 -7.80 -10.08
CA ILE A 266 13.51 -9.19 -9.70
C ILE A 266 12.21 -9.72 -9.08
N PRO A 267 11.77 -10.96 -9.36
CA PRO A 267 10.50 -11.46 -8.84
C PRO A 267 10.54 -11.50 -7.31
N GLY A 268 9.46 -11.04 -6.68
CA GLY A 268 9.36 -10.89 -5.23
C GLY A 268 9.87 -9.57 -4.66
N ARG A 269 10.34 -8.64 -5.50
CA ARG A 269 10.62 -7.25 -5.13
C ARG A 269 9.34 -6.41 -5.00
#